data_AF-A0A0A0F7D0-F1
#
_entry.id   AF-A0A0A0F7D0-F1
#
_cell.length_a   1.000
_cell.length_b   1.000
_cell.length_c   1.000
_cell.angle_alpha   90.00
_cell.angle_beta   90.00
_cell.angle_gamma   90.00
#
_symmetry.space_group_name_H-M   'P 1'
#
loop_
_entity.id
_entity.type
_entity.pdbx_description
1 polymer ?
#
loop_
_entity_poly.entity_id
_entity_poly.type
_entity_poly.pdbx_seq_one_letter_code
_entity_poly.pdbx_strand_id
1 'polypeptide(L)'
;MTRTYRFAVFACLAIVALAACSNDQPAPPANGEDSSTGAQTALGRTVENALEEARAEMATGNLGIGGELDIHVGGTRISRDAPRDADGNPLPKAEISPDGDLLIGGEAVAVTPEQRALLLDYRGHVVELVETGMALGVKGADLGMQAAGEALKSVITGGTADFEQRIEAEAAKIEAEAMKLCDGLPAMLETQQQLAASLPEFRPYATMEAKDIDECRDGSRGSHAERAELRAGVRDDIRSGIRESIRNAVRATGTGGSGTGSSEAAEAEAAGESTTEPATP
;
A
#
# COMPACT_ATOMS: atom_id res chain seq x y z
N MET A 1 36.64 16.85 26.77
CA MET A 1 37.41 15.61 26.53
C MET A 1 37.15 15.17 25.11
N THR A 2 38.07 15.50 24.21
CA THR A 2 37.99 15.28 22.76
C THR A 2 39.08 14.28 22.38
N ARG A 3 38.72 13.20 21.69
CA ARG A 3 39.69 12.27 21.09
C ARG A 3 39.49 12.23 19.59
N THR A 4 40.44 12.88 18.93
CA THR A 4 40.80 12.81 17.53
C THR A 4 41.28 11.41 17.15
N TYR A 5 40.86 10.92 15.97
CA TYR A 5 41.63 9.92 15.23
C TYR A 5 41.92 10.44 13.83
N ARG A 6 43.19 10.28 13.46
CA ARG A 6 43.87 10.83 12.30
C ARG A 6 44.40 9.64 11.49
N PHE A 7 44.22 9.74 10.16
CA PHE A 7 44.95 9.06 9.08
C PHE A 7 44.81 7.54 8.91
N ALA A 8 44.26 7.14 7.76
CA ALA A 8 45.06 6.46 6.72
C ALA A 8 44.37 6.61 5.36
N VAL A 9 45.04 7.36 4.48
CA VAL A 9 44.76 7.50 3.05
C VAL A 9 45.29 6.25 2.36
N PHE A 10 44.47 5.57 1.56
CA PHE A 10 44.95 4.69 0.49
C PHE A 10 44.23 5.06 -0.80
N ALA A 11 44.91 5.89 -1.58
CA ALA A 11 44.65 6.10 -2.99
C ALA A 11 45.35 4.97 -3.77
N CYS A 12 44.62 4.23 -4.57
CA CYS A 12 45.18 3.49 -5.70
C CYS A 12 44.23 3.63 -6.88
N LEU A 13 44.80 4.15 -7.96
CA LEU A 13 44.17 4.70 -9.15
C LEU A 13 44.77 3.90 -10.32
N ALA A 14 43.92 3.21 -11.09
CA ALA A 14 44.22 2.62 -12.42
C ALA A 14 42.87 2.42 -13.12
N ILE A 15 42.36 3.30 -13.98
CA ILE A 15 42.73 3.61 -15.39
C ILE A 15 42.72 2.38 -16.31
N VAL A 16 41.60 2.29 -17.05
CA VAL A 16 41.43 1.92 -18.47
C VAL A 16 41.67 0.47 -18.90
N ALA A 17 40.56 -0.18 -19.28
CA ALA A 17 40.48 -0.95 -20.52
C ALA A 17 39.07 -0.84 -21.11
N LEU A 18 38.89 0.04 -22.10
CA LEU A 18 37.91 -0.16 -23.15
C LEU A 18 38.38 -1.38 -23.95
N ALA A 19 37.65 -2.49 -23.84
CA ALA A 19 37.65 -3.54 -24.84
C ALA A 19 36.20 -3.70 -25.32
N ALA A 20 35.97 -3.26 -26.55
CA ALA A 20 34.82 -3.64 -27.33
C ALA A 20 34.79 -5.17 -27.44
N CYS A 21 33.65 -5.77 -27.09
CA CYS A 21 33.22 -7.03 -27.66
C CYS A 21 31.87 -6.78 -28.34
N SER A 22 31.93 -6.28 -29.59
CA SER A 22 30.94 -6.69 -30.58
C SER A 22 31.11 -8.18 -30.77
N ASN A 23 30.09 -8.97 -30.42
CA ASN A 23 29.99 -10.35 -30.85
C ASN A 23 28.58 -10.55 -31.41
N ASP A 24 28.50 -10.55 -32.74
CA ASP A 24 27.40 -11.16 -33.50
C ASP A 24 27.30 -12.63 -33.11
N GLN A 25 26.26 -13.02 -32.38
CA GLN A 25 25.84 -14.42 -32.23
C GLN A 25 24.31 -14.48 -32.08
N PRO A 26 23.61 -15.40 -32.78
CA PRO A 26 22.18 -15.32 -33.05
C PRO A 26 21.33 -15.53 -31.80
N ALA A 27 20.13 -14.95 -31.82
CA ALA A 27 19.10 -15.11 -30.80
C ALA A 27 18.90 -16.60 -30.44
N PRO A 28 18.92 -16.96 -29.13
CA PRO A 28 18.53 -18.29 -28.71
C PRO A 28 17.01 -18.47 -28.94
N PRO A 29 16.56 -19.70 -29.27
CA PRO A 29 15.17 -19.96 -29.61
C PRO A 29 14.27 -19.73 -28.40
N ALA A 30 13.13 -19.08 -28.64
CA ALA A 30 11.98 -19.13 -27.75
C ALA A 30 11.52 -20.58 -27.64
N ASN A 31 11.64 -21.18 -26.45
CA ASN A 31 10.85 -22.32 -25.99
C ASN A 31 11.15 -22.58 -24.50
N GLY A 32 10.09 -22.84 -23.74
CA GLY A 32 10.16 -23.58 -22.48
C GLY A 32 9.82 -22.75 -21.27
N GLU A 33 8.62 -22.98 -20.75
CA GLU A 33 8.20 -22.70 -19.38
C GLU A 33 9.30 -23.06 -18.38
N ASP A 34 9.68 -22.12 -17.52
CA ASP A 34 10.29 -22.44 -16.24
C ASP A 34 9.43 -21.80 -15.15
N SER A 35 8.44 -22.58 -14.71
CA SER A 35 7.81 -22.39 -13.41
C SER A 35 8.81 -22.79 -12.33
N SER A 36 9.86 -21.99 -12.13
CA SER A 36 10.70 -22.09 -10.95
C SER A 36 10.17 -21.14 -9.88
N THR A 37 9.52 -21.72 -8.88
CA THR A 37 8.99 -21.08 -7.68
C THR A 37 10.15 -20.67 -6.74
N GLY A 38 10.97 -19.72 -7.18
CA GLY A 38 12.05 -19.12 -6.40
C GLY A 38 12.72 -17.98 -7.18
N ALA A 39 13.15 -16.93 -6.48
CA ALA A 39 13.68 -15.74 -7.12
C ALA A 39 14.97 -15.99 -7.90
N GLN A 40 14.85 -16.14 -9.22
CA GLN A 40 15.98 -16.28 -10.14
C GLN A 40 16.74 -14.96 -10.38
N THR A 41 16.24 -13.83 -9.86
CA THR A 41 16.83 -12.49 -10.02
C THR A 41 17.47 -11.98 -8.73
N ALA A 42 18.47 -11.11 -8.84
CA ALA A 42 19.12 -10.49 -7.67
C ALA A 42 18.14 -9.66 -6.80
N LEU A 43 17.09 -9.11 -7.40
CA LEU A 43 16.05 -8.39 -6.70
C LEU A 43 15.13 -9.34 -5.91
N GLY A 44 14.68 -10.43 -6.51
CA GLY A 44 13.81 -11.36 -5.80
C GLY A 44 14.51 -12.03 -4.61
N ARG A 45 15.82 -12.35 -4.71
CA ARG A 45 16.60 -12.85 -3.57
C ARG A 45 16.67 -11.83 -2.43
N THR A 46 16.74 -10.55 -2.75
CA THR A 46 16.71 -9.48 -1.73
C THR A 46 15.37 -9.45 -1.00
N VAL A 47 14.26 -9.59 -1.73
CA VAL A 47 12.91 -9.63 -1.15
C VAL A 47 12.72 -10.88 -0.28
N GLU A 48 13.16 -12.05 -0.76
CA GLU A 48 13.12 -13.30 0.00
C GLU A 48 13.92 -13.21 1.31
N ASN A 49 15.15 -12.68 1.25
CA ASN A 49 15.98 -12.49 2.44
C ASN A 49 15.33 -11.52 3.44
N ALA A 50 14.76 -10.42 2.95
CA ALA A 50 14.07 -9.46 3.82
C ALA A 50 12.82 -10.06 4.48
N LEU A 51 12.10 -10.93 3.76
CA LEU A 51 10.96 -11.67 4.30
C LEU A 51 11.40 -12.69 5.34
N GLU A 52 12.52 -13.40 5.12
CA GLU A 52 13.09 -14.32 6.09
C GLU A 52 13.58 -13.61 7.34
N GLU A 53 14.25 -12.47 7.19
CA GLU A 53 14.68 -11.61 8.29
C GLU A 53 13.48 -11.14 9.11
N ALA A 54 12.44 -10.61 8.46
CA ALA A 54 11.22 -10.19 9.14
C ALA A 54 10.53 -11.35 9.89
N ARG A 55 10.52 -12.57 9.33
CA ARG A 55 10.02 -13.77 10.03
C ARG A 55 10.86 -14.10 11.26
N ALA A 56 12.19 -14.03 11.16
CA ALA A 56 13.09 -14.30 12.28
C ALA A 56 12.95 -13.24 13.39
N GLU A 57 12.82 -11.96 13.03
CA GLU A 57 12.54 -10.88 13.97
C GLU A 57 11.18 -11.08 14.63
N MET A 58 10.14 -11.41 13.87
CA MET A 58 8.82 -11.71 14.45
C MET A 58 8.84 -12.94 15.33
N ALA A 59 9.65 -13.96 15.05
CA ALA A 59 9.74 -15.16 15.89
C ALA A 59 10.36 -14.86 17.25
N THR A 60 11.28 -13.90 17.31
CA THR A 60 12.09 -13.59 18.50
C THR A 60 11.68 -12.32 19.23
N GLY A 61 10.93 -11.43 18.57
CA GLY A 61 10.45 -10.17 19.10
C GLY A 61 9.12 -10.28 19.84
N ASN A 62 8.87 -9.28 20.69
CA ASN A 62 7.57 -9.06 21.31
C ASN A 62 6.54 -8.60 20.27
N LEU A 63 5.36 -9.20 20.28
CA LEU A 63 4.24 -8.84 19.43
C LEU A 63 3.42 -7.73 20.08
N GLY A 64 3.38 -6.54 19.50
CA GLY A 64 2.51 -5.46 19.98
C GLY A 64 1.03 -5.77 19.76
N ILE A 65 0.22 -5.64 20.81
CA ILE A 65 -1.24 -5.78 20.77
C ILE A 65 -1.89 -4.42 21.09
N GLY A 66 -2.66 -3.89 20.14
CA GLY A 66 -3.28 -2.58 20.32
C GLY A 66 -2.28 -1.40 20.29
N GLY A 67 -1.35 -1.40 19.35
CA GLY A 67 -0.47 -0.24 19.10
C GLY A 67 -1.05 0.71 18.04
N GLU A 68 -0.59 1.97 18.08
CA GLU A 68 -0.74 2.87 16.94
C GLU A 68 0.03 2.30 15.74
N LEU A 69 -0.64 2.20 14.58
CA LEU A 69 -0.04 1.79 13.32
C LEU A 69 -0.02 3.00 12.40
N ASP A 70 1.12 3.28 11.78
CA ASP A 70 1.26 4.36 10.82
C ASP A 70 2.12 3.90 9.63
N ILE A 71 1.48 3.55 8.53
CA ILE A 71 2.12 3.06 7.31
C ILE A 71 1.93 4.10 6.20
N HIS A 72 3.01 4.44 5.52
CA HIS A 72 2.96 5.29 4.33
C HIS A 72 3.29 4.46 3.09
N VAL A 73 2.31 4.33 2.16
CA VAL A 73 2.50 3.63 0.89
C VAL A 73 2.15 4.57 -0.26
N GLY A 74 3.15 4.95 -1.06
CA GLY A 74 2.92 5.72 -2.29
C GLY A 74 2.22 7.07 -2.10
N GLY A 75 2.36 7.70 -0.93
CA GLY A 75 1.68 8.95 -0.58
C GLY A 75 0.36 8.79 0.19
N THR A 76 -0.16 7.57 0.30
CA THR A 76 -1.31 7.26 1.15
C THR A 76 -0.84 6.86 2.54
N ARG A 77 -1.39 7.52 3.56
CA ARG A 77 -1.18 7.21 4.98
C ARG A 77 -2.30 6.28 5.45
N ILE A 78 -1.93 5.10 5.92
CA ILE A 78 -2.82 4.17 6.61
C ILE A 78 -2.46 4.25 8.08
N SER A 79 -3.34 4.85 8.89
CA SER A 79 -3.15 4.94 10.33
C SER A 79 -4.24 4.22 11.09
N ARG A 80 -3.86 3.60 12.21
CA ARG A 80 -4.78 3.08 13.23
C ARG A 80 -4.42 3.73 14.55
N ASP A 81 -5.39 4.37 15.19
CA ASP A 81 -5.19 4.95 16.51
C ASP A 81 -4.95 3.87 17.57
N ALA A 82 -4.19 4.23 18.61
CA ALA A 82 -4.07 3.38 19.79
C ALA A 82 -5.47 3.17 20.44
N PRO A 83 -5.76 1.96 20.93
CA PRO A 83 -7.00 1.68 21.64
C PRO A 83 -7.08 2.53 22.91
N ARG A 84 -8.31 2.85 23.29
CA ARG A 84 -8.61 3.76 24.40
C ARG A 84 -9.39 3.02 25.46
N ASP A 85 -9.21 3.43 26.71
CA ASP A 85 -10.04 2.95 27.82
C ASP A 85 -11.48 3.50 27.73
N ALA A 86 -12.33 3.10 28.67
CA ALA A 86 -13.72 3.54 28.74
C ALA A 86 -13.88 5.06 28.94
N ASP A 87 -12.84 5.73 29.45
CA ASP A 87 -12.80 7.18 29.69
C ASP A 87 -12.19 7.95 28.50
N GLY A 88 -11.76 7.25 27.46
CA GLY A 88 -11.18 7.81 26.24
C GLY A 88 -9.67 8.10 26.32
N ASN A 89 -8.97 7.66 27.36
CA ASN A 89 -7.52 7.81 27.46
C ASN A 89 -6.80 6.73 26.64
N PRO A 90 -5.65 7.05 26.01
CA PRO A 90 -4.87 6.05 25.30
C PRO A 90 -4.39 4.95 26.26
N LEU A 91 -4.59 3.70 25.86
CA LEU A 91 -4.07 2.56 26.61
C LEU A 91 -2.53 2.52 26.51
N PRO A 92 -1.84 2.06 27.56
CA PRO A 92 -0.41 1.82 27.49
C PRO A 92 -0.12 0.75 26.43
N LYS A 93 1.08 0.80 25.83
CA LYS A 93 1.50 -0.22 24.86
C LYS A 93 1.44 -1.60 25.51
N ALA A 94 0.75 -2.54 24.90
CA ALA A 94 0.75 -3.92 25.32
C ALA A 94 1.47 -4.80 24.31
N GLU A 95 2.14 -5.83 24.79
CA GLU A 95 2.94 -6.74 23.98
C GLU A 95 2.82 -8.19 24.49
N ILE A 96 3.00 -9.16 23.60
CA ILE A 96 3.08 -10.58 23.92
C ILE A 96 4.49 -11.08 23.56
N SER A 97 5.23 -11.59 24.54
CA SER A 97 6.57 -12.15 24.31
C SER A 97 6.51 -13.46 23.51
N PRO A 98 7.62 -13.89 22.88
CA PRO A 98 7.71 -15.22 22.28
C PRO A 98 7.44 -16.37 23.26
N ASP A 99 7.67 -16.15 24.55
CA ASP A 99 7.46 -17.13 25.62
C ASP A 99 6.01 -17.10 26.19
N GLY A 100 5.16 -16.20 25.67
CA GLY A 100 3.75 -16.07 26.08
C GLY A 100 3.54 -15.23 27.34
N ASP A 101 4.47 -14.33 27.66
CA ASP A 101 4.24 -13.31 28.68
C ASP A 101 3.47 -12.14 28.10
N LEU A 102 2.50 -11.63 28.87
CA LEU A 102 1.84 -10.37 28.56
C LEU A 102 2.61 -9.23 29.23
N LEU A 103 3.04 -8.24 28.46
CA LEU A 103 3.66 -7.01 28.95
C LEU A 103 2.71 -5.83 28.70
N ILE A 104 2.48 -5.01 29.71
CA ILE A 104 1.69 -3.78 29.60
C ILE A 104 2.54 -2.62 30.09
N GLY A 105 2.77 -1.62 29.24
CA GLY A 105 3.70 -0.53 29.53
C GLY A 105 5.15 -1.00 29.76
N GLY A 106 5.50 -2.20 29.25
CA GLY A 106 6.79 -2.84 29.49
C GLY A 106 6.88 -3.64 30.80
N GLU A 107 5.80 -3.69 31.60
CA GLU A 107 5.75 -4.48 32.84
C GLU A 107 5.06 -5.82 32.60
N ALA A 108 5.64 -6.90 33.11
CA ALA A 108 5.07 -8.24 32.97
C ALA A 108 3.82 -8.40 33.86
N VAL A 109 2.72 -8.84 33.26
CA VAL A 109 1.49 -9.21 33.93
C VAL A 109 1.62 -10.65 34.43
N ALA A 110 1.16 -10.92 35.65
CA ALA A 110 1.13 -12.29 36.17
C ALA A 110 0.11 -13.13 35.40
N VAL A 111 0.58 -14.23 34.79
CA VAL A 111 -0.26 -15.15 34.02
C VAL A 111 -0.15 -16.59 34.53
N THR A 112 -1.25 -17.33 34.49
CA THR A 112 -1.27 -18.77 34.75
C THR A 112 -0.72 -19.55 33.54
N PRO A 113 -0.36 -20.84 33.70
CA PRO A 113 0.03 -21.68 32.57
C PRO A 113 -1.03 -21.76 31.46
N GLU A 114 -2.31 -21.79 31.83
CA GLU A 114 -3.43 -21.83 30.89
C GLU A 114 -3.57 -20.51 30.12
N GLN A 115 -3.44 -19.38 30.81
CA GLN A 115 -3.44 -18.05 30.17
C GLN A 115 -2.22 -17.88 29.24
N ARG A 116 -1.05 -18.37 29.64
CA ARG A 116 0.15 -18.38 28.79
C ARG A 116 -0.06 -19.18 27.51
N ALA A 117 -0.69 -20.35 27.60
CA ALA A 117 -1.01 -21.15 26.42
C ALA A 117 -1.93 -20.39 25.46
N LEU A 118 -2.96 -19.70 25.98
CA LEU A 118 -3.84 -18.86 25.16
C LEU A 118 -3.10 -17.65 24.54
N LEU A 119 -2.16 -17.03 25.25
CA LEU A 119 -1.35 -15.93 24.73
C LEU A 119 -0.46 -16.39 23.57
N LEU A 120 0.14 -17.57 23.69
CA LEU A 120 0.94 -18.19 22.62
C LEU A 120 0.07 -18.54 21.40
N ASP A 121 -1.12 -19.07 21.62
CA ASP A 121 -2.07 -19.41 20.56
C ASP A 121 -2.52 -18.15 19.79
N TYR A 122 -2.91 -17.10 20.53
CA TYR A 122 -3.29 -15.81 19.93
C TYR A 122 -2.12 -15.18 19.15
N ARG A 123 -0.91 -15.21 19.72
CA ARG A 123 0.31 -14.76 19.04
C ARG A 123 0.55 -15.55 17.75
N GLY A 124 0.36 -16.87 17.79
CA GLY A 124 0.49 -17.73 16.62
C GLY A 124 -0.43 -17.31 15.47
N HIS A 125 -1.71 -17.07 15.78
CA HIS A 125 -2.67 -16.57 14.79
C HIS A 125 -2.26 -15.22 14.18
N VAL A 126 -1.77 -14.28 14.99
CA VAL A 126 -1.31 -12.98 14.49
C VAL A 126 -0.09 -13.13 13.58
N VAL A 127 0.89 -13.96 13.97
CA VAL A 127 2.08 -14.20 13.15
C VAL A 127 1.70 -14.83 11.81
N GLU A 128 0.85 -15.85 11.80
CA GLU A 128 0.38 -16.48 10.56
C GLU A 128 -0.35 -15.48 9.64
N LEU A 129 -1.18 -14.60 10.21
CA LEU A 129 -1.87 -13.55 9.48
C LEU A 129 -0.86 -12.57 8.84
N VAL A 130 0.16 -12.15 9.58
CA VAL A 130 1.20 -11.24 9.07
C VAL A 130 2.04 -11.93 8.00
N GLU A 131 2.46 -13.18 8.21
CA GLU A 131 3.24 -13.94 7.22
C GLU A 131 2.48 -14.13 5.90
N THR A 132 1.19 -14.46 5.99
CA THR A 132 0.31 -14.58 4.82
C THR A 132 0.16 -13.21 4.15
N GLY A 133 -0.04 -12.14 4.92
CA GLY A 133 -0.15 -10.78 4.41
C GLY A 133 1.11 -10.29 3.69
N MET A 134 2.29 -10.59 4.24
CA MET A 134 3.58 -10.27 3.61
C MET A 134 3.77 -11.02 2.30
N ALA A 135 3.46 -12.32 2.27
CA ALA A 135 3.56 -13.13 1.05
C ALA A 135 2.63 -12.61 -0.06
N LEU A 136 1.40 -12.24 0.29
CA LEU A 136 0.44 -11.61 -0.64
C LEU A 136 0.92 -10.23 -1.10
N GLY A 137 1.51 -9.44 -0.21
CA GLY A 137 2.11 -8.15 -0.54
C GLY A 137 3.20 -8.26 -1.60
N VAL A 138 4.07 -9.28 -1.51
CA VAL A 138 5.08 -9.58 -2.53
C VAL A 138 4.43 -9.93 -3.87
N LYS A 139 3.46 -10.85 -3.88
CA LYS A 139 2.73 -11.21 -5.11
C LYS A 139 2.03 -10.01 -5.75
N GLY A 140 1.42 -9.15 -4.95
CA GLY A 140 0.77 -7.92 -5.41
C GLY A 140 1.76 -6.91 -6.00
N ALA A 141 2.92 -6.74 -5.37
CA ALA A 141 3.99 -5.88 -5.87
C ALA A 141 4.57 -6.40 -7.19
N ASP A 142 4.84 -7.70 -7.29
CA ASP A 142 5.34 -8.34 -8.51
C ASP A 142 4.35 -8.16 -9.67
N LEU A 143 3.06 -8.41 -9.43
CA LEU A 143 2.02 -8.20 -10.43
C LEU A 143 1.94 -6.72 -10.87
N GLY A 144 2.01 -5.79 -9.91
CA GLY A 144 2.02 -4.35 -10.19
C GLY A 144 3.21 -3.91 -11.03
N MET A 145 4.40 -4.43 -10.75
CA MET A 145 5.62 -4.16 -11.52
C MET A 145 5.53 -4.70 -12.95
N GLN A 146 5.00 -5.92 -13.12
CA GLN A 146 4.75 -6.50 -14.45
C GLN A 146 3.74 -5.65 -15.25
N ALA A 147 2.64 -5.25 -14.62
CA ALA A 147 1.63 -4.40 -15.24
C ALA A 147 2.18 -3.04 -15.67
N ALA A 148 2.99 -2.40 -14.81
CA ALA A 148 3.64 -1.12 -15.13
C ALA A 148 4.66 -1.25 -16.27
N GLY A 149 5.47 -2.32 -16.25
CA GLY A 149 6.45 -2.60 -17.30
C GLY A 149 5.81 -2.79 -18.67
N GLU A 150 4.71 -3.56 -18.74
CA GLU A 150 4.00 -3.76 -19.99
C GLU A 150 3.22 -2.52 -20.44
N ALA A 151 2.68 -1.71 -19.52
CA ALA A 151 2.05 -0.44 -19.87
C ALA A 151 3.04 0.49 -20.58
N LEU A 152 4.30 0.56 -20.10
CA LEU A 152 5.36 1.32 -20.78
C LEU A 152 5.70 0.75 -22.15
N LYS A 153 5.78 -0.57 -22.27
CA LYS A 153 6.04 -1.25 -23.55
C LYS A 153 4.91 -1.03 -24.55
N SER A 154 3.66 -1.07 -24.10
CA SER A 154 2.46 -0.86 -24.91
C SER A 154 2.43 0.52 -25.57
N VAL A 155 2.85 1.58 -24.88
CA VAL A 155 2.99 2.92 -25.46
C VAL A 155 3.95 2.93 -26.66
N ILE A 156 4.93 2.03 -26.68
CA ILE A 156 5.94 1.91 -27.74
C ILE A 156 5.48 0.95 -28.84
N THR A 157 4.83 -0.17 -28.51
CA THR A 157 4.59 -1.30 -29.43
C THR A 157 3.13 -1.53 -29.83
N GLY A 158 2.15 -0.93 -29.16
CA GLY A 158 0.76 -0.87 -29.60
C GLY A 158 -0.11 -2.13 -29.48
N GLY A 159 0.15 -3.06 -28.54
CA GLY A 159 -0.72 -4.23 -28.31
C GLY A 159 -0.78 -4.68 -26.84
N THR A 160 -1.98 -4.96 -26.30
CA THR A 160 -2.20 -5.25 -24.86
C THR A 160 -3.24 -6.32 -24.49
N ALA A 161 -4.09 -6.78 -25.41
CA ALA A 161 -5.29 -7.56 -25.02
C ALA A 161 -4.99 -8.90 -24.31
N ASP A 162 -4.05 -9.71 -24.82
CA ASP A 162 -3.69 -11.00 -24.21
C ASP A 162 -2.98 -10.82 -22.85
N PHE A 163 -2.31 -9.68 -22.65
CA PHE A 163 -1.63 -9.38 -21.40
C PHE A 163 -2.61 -8.93 -20.32
N GLU A 164 -3.56 -8.07 -20.66
CA GLU A 164 -4.62 -7.63 -19.74
C GLU A 164 -5.36 -8.85 -19.14
N GLN A 165 -5.73 -9.81 -19.99
CA GLN A 165 -6.41 -11.02 -19.54
C GLN A 165 -5.55 -11.91 -18.62
N ARG A 166 -4.24 -11.95 -18.84
CA ARG A 166 -3.29 -12.67 -17.95
C ARG A 166 -3.13 -11.96 -16.60
N ILE A 167 -3.03 -10.64 -16.60
CA ILE A 167 -2.93 -9.85 -15.37
C ILE A 167 -4.21 -9.98 -14.55
N GLU A 168 -5.38 -9.92 -15.17
CA GLU A 168 -6.66 -10.15 -14.50
C GLU A 168 -6.76 -11.55 -13.90
N ALA A 169 -6.33 -12.59 -14.63
CA ALA A 169 -6.32 -13.96 -14.14
C ALA A 169 -5.37 -14.13 -12.93
N GLU A 170 -4.20 -13.49 -12.96
CA GLU A 170 -3.25 -13.55 -11.85
C GLU A 170 -3.73 -12.73 -10.65
N ALA A 171 -4.32 -11.56 -10.88
CA ALA A 171 -4.97 -10.76 -9.85
C ALA A 171 -6.08 -11.55 -9.14
N ALA A 172 -6.92 -12.26 -9.89
CA ALA A 172 -7.99 -13.10 -9.32
C ALA A 172 -7.45 -14.23 -8.44
N LYS A 173 -6.29 -14.81 -8.77
CA LYS A 173 -5.63 -15.80 -7.89
C LYS A 173 -5.13 -15.16 -6.60
N ILE A 174 -4.50 -13.99 -6.69
CA ILE A 174 -4.03 -13.26 -5.51
C ILE A 174 -5.21 -12.85 -4.62
N GLU A 175 -6.31 -12.38 -5.21
CA GLU A 175 -7.56 -12.07 -4.49
C GLU A 175 -8.12 -13.33 -3.79
N ALA A 176 -8.14 -14.48 -4.47
CA ALA A 176 -8.59 -15.73 -3.88
C ALA A 176 -7.67 -16.24 -2.74
N GLU A 177 -6.36 -16.00 -2.84
CA GLU A 177 -5.44 -16.29 -1.74
C GLU A 177 -5.59 -15.30 -0.59
N ALA A 178 -5.86 -14.02 -0.88
CA ALA A 178 -6.13 -13.01 0.15
C ALA A 178 -7.36 -13.35 0.99
N MET A 179 -8.35 -14.04 0.42
CA MET A 179 -9.50 -14.56 1.18
C MET A 179 -9.10 -15.48 2.34
N LYS A 180 -7.97 -16.20 2.23
CA LYS A 180 -7.51 -17.08 3.29
C LYS A 180 -7.13 -16.32 4.56
N LEU A 181 -6.76 -15.05 4.44
CA LEU A 181 -6.55 -14.18 5.61
C LEU A 181 -7.84 -14.09 6.43
N CYS A 182 -8.98 -13.85 5.77
CA CYS A 182 -10.28 -13.75 6.44
C CYS A 182 -10.73 -15.09 7.05
N ASP A 183 -10.32 -16.22 6.47
CA ASP A 183 -10.69 -17.55 6.96
C ASP A 183 -9.97 -17.93 8.26
N GLY A 184 -8.81 -17.31 8.56
CA GLY A 184 -8.10 -17.50 9.82
C GLY A 184 -8.65 -16.66 10.99
N LEU A 185 -9.35 -15.55 10.71
CA LEU A 185 -9.84 -14.62 11.73
C LEU A 185 -10.82 -15.22 12.75
N PRO A 186 -11.73 -16.16 12.41
CA PRO A 186 -12.64 -16.75 13.38
C PRO A 186 -11.94 -17.46 14.54
N ALA A 187 -10.89 -18.24 14.27
CA ALA A 187 -10.12 -18.92 15.31
C ALA A 187 -9.38 -17.91 16.19
N MET A 188 -8.78 -16.90 15.57
CA MET A 188 -8.13 -15.79 16.28
C MET A 188 -9.10 -15.03 17.20
N LEU A 189 -10.35 -14.83 16.76
CA LEU A 189 -11.40 -14.19 17.55
C LEU A 189 -11.78 -15.04 18.76
N GLU A 190 -11.93 -16.34 18.55
CA GLU A 190 -12.25 -17.27 19.63
C GLU A 190 -11.17 -17.24 20.72
N THR A 191 -9.89 -17.35 20.35
CA THR A 191 -8.78 -17.28 21.31
C THR A 191 -8.72 -15.91 21.99
N GLN A 192 -8.98 -14.81 21.27
CA GLN A 192 -9.06 -13.47 21.87
C GLN A 192 -10.16 -13.38 22.94
N GLN A 193 -11.34 -13.96 22.68
CA GLN A 193 -12.46 -13.96 23.63
C GLN A 193 -12.15 -14.81 24.86
N GLN A 194 -11.51 -15.97 24.68
CA GLN A 194 -11.06 -16.82 25.79
C GLN A 194 -10.01 -16.10 26.66
N LEU A 195 -9.08 -15.37 26.04
CA LEU A 195 -8.14 -14.51 26.75
C LEU A 195 -8.84 -13.39 27.51
N ALA A 196 -9.74 -12.64 26.87
CA ALA A 196 -10.46 -11.54 27.51
C ALA A 196 -11.37 -11.99 28.68
N ALA A 197 -11.86 -13.22 28.63
CA ALA A 197 -12.63 -13.84 29.70
C ALA A 197 -11.74 -14.28 30.88
N SER A 198 -10.55 -14.81 30.61
CA SER A 198 -9.66 -15.39 31.62
C SER A 198 -8.62 -14.42 32.20
N LEU A 199 -8.24 -13.37 31.46
CA LEU A 199 -7.20 -12.41 31.80
C LEU A 199 -7.75 -10.98 31.72
N PRO A 200 -8.23 -10.40 32.84
CA PRO A 200 -8.87 -9.08 32.86
C PRO A 200 -8.02 -7.95 32.28
N GLU A 201 -6.70 -8.00 32.47
CA GLU A 201 -5.72 -7.03 32.00
C GLU A 201 -5.62 -7.00 30.46
N PHE A 202 -5.94 -8.11 29.79
CA PHE A 202 -5.95 -8.20 28.33
C PHE A 202 -7.23 -7.63 27.70
N ARG A 203 -8.34 -7.59 28.45
CA ARG A 203 -9.67 -7.21 27.93
C ARG A 203 -9.71 -5.88 27.18
N PRO A 204 -9.04 -4.79 27.63
CA PRO A 204 -9.05 -3.52 26.90
C PRO A 204 -8.35 -3.58 25.52
N TYR A 205 -7.52 -4.60 25.28
CA TYR A 205 -6.80 -4.81 24.02
C TYR A 205 -7.50 -5.81 23.09
N ALA A 206 -8.56 -6.47 23.56
CA ALA A 206 -9.37 -7.40 22.77
C ALA A 206 -10.39 -6.63 21.91
N THR A 207 -9.90 -5.97 20.86
CA THR A 207 -10.71 -5.06 20.04
C THR A 207 -11.32 -5.70 18.79
N MET A 208 -11.09 -6.99 18.54
CA MET A 208 -11.60 -7.63 17.33
C MET A 208 -13.03 -8.14 17.58
N GLU A 209 -13.91 -7.87 16.64
CA GLU A 209 -15.32 -8.23 16.71
C GLU A 209 -15.72 -9.15 15.56
N ALA A 210 -16.86 -9.85 15.69
CA ALA A 210 -17.38 -10.67 14.61
C ALA A 210 -17.64 -9.86 13.32
N LYS A 211 -18.00 -8.58 13.47
CA LYS A 211 -18.19 -7.64 12.37
C LYS A 211 -16.93 -7.45 11.53
N ASP A 212 -15.73 -7.50 12.13
CA ASP A 212 -14.47 -7.36 11.40
C ASP A 212 -14.25 -8.54 10.43
N ILE A 213 -14.73 -9.73 10.81
CA ILE A 213 -14.66 -10.93 9.96
C ILE A 213 -15.59 -10.79 8.75
N ASP A 214 -16.81 -10.31 9.01
CA ASP A 214 -17.79 -10.08 7.96
C ASP A 214 -17.31 -8.98 6.99
N GLU A 215 -16.81 -7.86 7.54
CA GLU A 215 -16.21 -6.77 6.76
C GLU A 215 -14.98 -7.21 5.97
N CYS A 216 -14.13 -8.09 6.52
CA CYS A 216 -13.00 -8.67 5.78
C CYS A 216 -13.50 -9.40 4.52
N ARG A 217 -14.55 -10.21 4.66
CA ARG A 217 -15.11 -11.03 3.58
C ARG A 217 -15.90 -10.21 2.56
N ASP A 218 -16.52 -9.13 2.97
CA ASP A 218 -17.32 -8.28 2.10
C ASP A 218 -16.44 -7.23 1.39
N GLY A 219 -15.44 -6.68 2.08
CA GLY A 219 -14.45 -5.78 1.51
C GLY A 219 -13.61 -6.42 0.42
N SER A 220 -13.29 -7.72 0.54
CA SER A 220 -12.57 -8.47 -0.50
C SER A 220 -13.45 -8.85 -1.71
N ARG A 221 -14.77 -8.95 -1.51
CA ARG A 221 -15.75 -9.18 -2.58
C ARG A 221 -16.08 -7.94 -3.38
N GLY A 222 -15.59 -6.77 -2.92
CA GLY A 222 -15.68 -5.45 -3.53
C GLY A 222 -16.79 -5.31 -4.56
N SER A 223 -17.93 -4.73 -4.16
CA SER A 223 -19.02 -4.48 -5.10
C SER A 223 -18.43 -3.82 -6.36
N HIS A 224 -18.71 -4.38 -7.54
CA HIS A 224 -18.22 -3.83 -8.81
C HIS A 224 -18.54 -2.33 -8.95
N ALA A 225 -19.60 -1.87 -8.28
CA ALA A 225 -20.00 -0.48 -8.20
C ALA A 225 -18.98 0.41 -7.46
N GLU A 226 -18.46 -0.01 -6.30
CA GLU A 226 -17.52 0.80 -5.52
C GLU A 226 -16.15 0.88 -6.18
N ARG A 227 -15.68 -0.23 -6.77
CA ARG A 227 -14.48 -0.24 -7.63
C ARG A 227 -14.66 0.61 -8.89
N ALA A 228 -15.89 0.71 -9.42
CA ALA A 228 -16.19 1.56 -10.57
C ALA A 228 -16.23 3.05 -10.19
N GLU A 229 -16.80 3.40 -9.03
CA GLU A 229 -16.77 4.77 -8.50
C GLU A 229 -15.35 5.23 -8.17
N LEU A 230 -14.54 4.38 -7.54
CA LEU A 230 -13.14 4.70 -7.25
C LEU A 230 -12.35 4.96 -8.55
N ARG A 231 -12.56 4.13 -9.58
CA ARG A 231 -11.96 4.33 -10.91
C ARG A 231 -12.48 5.58 -11.62
N ALA A 232 -13.75 5.95 -11.42
CA ALA A 232 -14.32 7.18 -11.96
C ALA A 232 -13.71 8.41 -11.28
N GLY A 233 -13.60 8.40 -9.95
CA GLY A 233 -12.96 9.45 -9.15
C GLY A 233 -11.51 9.69 -9.58
N VAL A 234 -10.69 8.64 -9.64
CA VAL A 234 -9.29 8.74 -10.09
C VAL A 234 -9.19 9.32 -11.52
N ARG A 235 -10.10 8.93 -12.42
CA ARG A 235 -10.13 9.46 -13.79
C ARG A 235 -10.45 10.96 -13.82
N ASP A 236 -11.36 11.40 -12.97
CA ASP A 236 -11.73 12.81 -12.89
C ASP A 236 -10.66 13.65 -12.19
N ASP A 237 -9.94 13.10 -11.21
CA ASP A 237 -8.76 13.73 -10.59
C ASP A 237 -7.61 13.93 -11.60
N ILE A 238 -7.34 12.92 -12.43
CA ILE A 238 -6.34 13.06 -13.50
C ILE A 238 -6.77 14.14 -14.50
N ARG A 239 -8.05 14.15 -14.91
CA ARG A 239 -8.57 15.16 -15.84
C ARG A 239 -8.54 16.57 -15.24
N SER A 240 -8.86 16.71 -13.96
CA SER A 240 -8.85 17.99 -13.27
C SER A 240 -7.40 18.50 -13.14
N GLY A 241 -6.46 17.64 -12.74
CA GLY A 241 -5.04 17.97 -12.66
C GLY A 241 -4.41 18.37 -14.00
N ILE A 242 -4.76 17.68 -15.09
CA ILE A 242 -4.34 18.07 -16.45
C ILE A 242 -4.91 19.44 -16.82
N ARG A 243 -6.21 19.67 -16.57
CA ARG A 243 -6.88 20.94 -16.90
C ARG A 243 -6.27 22.11 -16.12
N GLU A 244 -5.89 21.89 -14.86
CA GLU A 244 -5.24 22.88 -14.02
C GLU A 244 -3.80 23.17 -14.47
N SER A 245 -3.03 22.14 -14.83
CA SER A 245 -1.70 22.28 -15.40
C SER A 245 -1.71 23.10 -16.70
N ILE A 246 -2.66 22.83 -17.60
CA ILE A 246 -2.85 23.60 -18.83
C ILE A 246 -3.23 25.06 -18.50
N ARG A 247 -4.16 25.29 -17.56
CA ARG A 247 -4.57 26.65 -17.17
C ARG A 247 -3.39 27.45 -16.59
N ASN A 248 -2.53 26.81 -15.81
CA ASN A 248 -1.34 27.44 -15.26
C ASN A 248 -0.29 27.74 -16.34
N ALA A 249 -0.09 26.83 -17.30
CA ALA A 249 0.77 27.06 -18.45
C ALA A 249 0.27 28.22 -19.33
N VAL A 250 -1.05 28.33 -19.55
CA VAL A 250 -1.66 29.43 -20.32
C VAL A 250 -1.55 30.77 -19.57
N ARG A 251 -1.68 30.80 -18.24
CA ARG A 251 -1.43 32.02 -17.45
C ARG A 251 0.03 32.45 -17.49
N ALA A 252 0.96 31.50 -17.46
CA ALA A 252 2.39 31.78 -17.55
C ALA A 252 2.80 32.32 -18.93
N THR A 253 2.11 31.92 -20.01
CA THR A 253 2.34 32.47 -21.36
C THR A 253 1.57 33.76 -21.62
N GLY A 254 0.44 33.99 -20.94
CA GLY A 254 -0.39 35.20 -21.07
C GLY A 254 0.19 36.48 -20.45
N THR A 255 1.30 36.41 -19.71
CA THR A 255 1.95 37.59 -19.12
C THR A 255 3.01 38.24 -20.03
N GLY A 256 3.12 37.78 -21.29
CA GLY A 256 4.17 38.21 -22.23
C GLY A 256 3.75 39.14 -23.38
N GLY A 257 2.50 39.60 -23.47
CA GLY A 257 2.12 40.44 -24.61
C GLY A 257 0.76 41.14 -24.51
N SER A 258 0.77 42.38 -24.03
CA SER A 258 -0.20 43.40 -24.47
C SER A 258 0.40 44.79 -24.24
N GLY A 259 1.11 45.28 -25.27
CA GLY A 259 1.48 46.67 -25.43
C GLY A 259 0.61 47.30 -26.51
N THR A 260 -0.19 48.30 -26.10
CA THR A 260 -0.62 49.51 -26.83
C THR A 260 -1.39 49.41 -28.15
N GLY A 261 -2.58 50.04 -28.15
CA GLY A 261 -3.25 50.57 -29.34
C GLY A 261 -4.62 51.21 -29.03
N SER A 262 -4.62 52.51 -28.72
CA SER A 262 -5.83 53.37 -28.62
C SER A 262 -6.16 54.02 -29.97
N SER A 263 -7.45 54.13 -30.30
CA SER A 263 -8.16 55.33 -30.84
C SER A 263 -9.60 54.90 -31.25
N GLU A 264 -10.68 55.31 -30.58
CA GLU A 264 -11.44 56.59 -30.64
C GLU A 264 -12.59 56.64 -31.68
N ALA A 265 -13.72 57.23 -31.24
CA ALA A 265 -14.94 57.71 -31.93
C ALA A 265 -16.02 56.66 -32.35
N ALA A 266 -17.33 56.85 -32.17
CA ALA A 266 -18.16 58.01 -31.83
C ALA A 266 -19.54 57.59 -31.22
N GLU A 267 -20.18 58.56 -30.55
CA GLU A 267 -21.51 58.55 -29.91
C GLU A 267 -22.70 58.45 -30.89
N ALA A 268 -23.84 57.91 -30.42
CA ALA A 268 -25.18 58.51 -30.59
C ALA A 268 -26.24 57.78 -29.75
N GLU A 269 -26.96 58.55 -28.92
CA GLU A 269 -28.20 58.21 -28.22
C GLU A 269 -29.35 57.83 -29.17
N ALA A 270 -30.28 56.98 -28.70
CA ALA A 270 -31.69 57.38 -28.52
C ALA A 270 -32.54 56.22 -27.97
N ALA A 271 -33.40 56.58 -27.02
CA ALA A 271 -34.44 55.76 -26.41
C ALA A 271 -35.53 55.29 -27.40
N GLY A 272 -36.23 54.21 -27.05
CA GLY A 272 -37.38 53.74 -27.82
C GLY A 272 -38.04 52.50 -27.21
N GLU A 273 -39.07 52.77 -26.41
CA GLU A 273 -39.94 51.87 -25.68
C GLU A 273 -40.78 50.91 -26.56
N SER A 274 -41.28 49.84 -25.92
CA SER A 274 -42.61 49.25 -26.10
C SER A 274 -42.71 47.86 -26.75
N THR A 275 -42.99 46.89 -25.85
CA THR A 275 -44.04 45.86 -25.86
C THR A 275 -44.44 45.15 -27.17
N THR A 276 -44.65 43.84 -27.09
CA THR A 276 -45.97 43.18 -27.23
C THR A 276 -45.79 41.65 -27.48
N GLU A 277 -46.11 40.85 -26.46
CA GLU A 277 -46.64 39.47 -26.50
C GLU A 277 -47.97 39.44 -27.33
N PRO A 278 -48.68 38.33 -27.64
CA PRO A 278 -48.49 36.93 -27.24
C PRO A 278 -48.89 35.87 -28.31
N ALA A 279 -48.95 34.63 -27.81
CA ALA A 279 -49.98 33.62 -28.04
C ALA A 279 -49.76 32.55 -29.14
N THR A 280 -49.52 31.36 -28.59
CA THR A 280 -49.89 30.00 -29.04
C THR A 280 -51.29 29.90 -29.63
N PRO A 281 -51.52 28.84 -30.43
CA PRO A 281 -52.31 27.72 -29.92
C PRO A 281 -51.54 26.39 -29.82
#